data_AF-A0A660P0J3-F1
#
_entry.id   AF-A0A660P0J3-F1
#
_cell.length_a   1.000
_cell.length_b   1.000
_cell.length_c   1.000
_cell.angle_alpha   90.00
_cell.angle_beta   90.00
_cell.angle_gamma   90.00
#
_symmetry.space_group_name_H-M   'P 1'
#
loop_
_entity.id
_entity.type
_entity.pdbx_description
1 polymer ?
#
loop_
_entity_poly.entity_id
_entity_poly.type
_entity_poly.pdbx_seq_one_letter_code
_entity_poly.pdbx_strand_id
1 'polypeptide(L)'
;MKLVIYQVFTRTFGNKNSNRKPNGTLAENSVGKMNDFDDATLQQIKSLGVNCIWYTGIIRHATCTDYSAFGIPRQTPRVVKGKAGSPYAITDYYDIDPDIADNVAERMSEFEDLVKRTHKEGLKVIIDFVPNHVAREYKSICKPKGVK
;
A
#
# COMPACT_ATOMS: atom_id res chain seq x y z
N MET A 1 16.17 -21.49 -11.37
CA MET A 1 15.52 -20.30 -11.98
C MET A 1 16.07 -19.06 -11.30
N LYS A 2 16.58 -18.06 -12.04
CA LYS A 2 17.09 -16.80 -11.49
C LYS A 2 15.93 -15.86 -11.15
N LEU A 3 15.90 -15.27 -9.96
CA LEU A 3 14.92 -14.26 -9.59
C LEU A 3 15.23 -12.93 -10.30
N VAL A 4 14.22 -12.33 -10.94
CA VAL A 4 14.28 -11.00 -11.54
C VAL A 4 13.12 -10.21 -10.93
N ILE A 5 13.46 -9.27 -10.07
CA ILE A 5 12.51 -8.56 -9.21
C ILE A 5 12.22 -7.18 -9.78
N TYR A 6 10.94 -6.87 -9.93
CA TYR A 6 10.45 -5.51 -10.19
C TYR A 6 9.94 -4.91 -8.89
N GLN A 7 10.73 -4.04 -8.27
CA GLN A 7 10.30 -3.31 -7.09
C GLN A 7 9.48 -2.09 -7.50
N VAL A 8 8.33 -1.94 -6.87
CA VAL A 8 7.41 -0.85 -7.16
C VAL A 8 6.93 -0.19 -5.88
N PHE A 9 6.76 1.13 -5.94
CA PHE A 9 6.04 1.86 -4.90
C PHE A 9 4.58 2.04 -5.31
N THR A 10 3.73 1.20 -4.71
CA THR A 10 2.33 0.98 -5.11
C THR A 10 1.56 2.29 -5.28
N ARG A 11 1.66 3.18 -4.28
CA ARG A 11 0.95 4.45 -4.27
C ARG A 11 1.41 5.47 -5.34
N THR A 12 2.56 5.26 -5.97
CA THR A 12 3.06 6.13 -7.05
C THR A 12 2.89 5.54 -8.44
N PHE A 13 2.78 4.22 -8.56
CA PHE A 13 2.85 3.52 -9.86
C PHE A 13 1.70 3.90 -10.80
N GLY A 14 0.46 3.72 -10.34
CA GLY A 14 -0.73 3.96 -11.17
C GLY A 14 -1.30 5.37 -11.06
N ASN A 15 -0.62 6.28 -10.37
CA ASN A 15 -1.12 7.65 -10.22
C ASN A 15 -0.98 8.43 -11.54
N LYS A 16 -2.11 8.62 -12.23
CA LYS A 16 -2.21 9.37 -13.50
C LYS A 16 -2.32 10.88 -13.31
N ASN A 17 -2.51 11.35 -12.07
CA ASN A 17 -2.62 12.78 -11.79
C ASN A 17 -1.25 13.45 -11.89
N SER A 18 -1.14 14.45 -12.77
CA SER A 18 0.07 15.24 -12.96
C SER A 18 0.16 16.47 -12.05
N ASN A 19 -0.84 16.70 -11.19
CA ASN A 19 -0.80 17.73 -10.16
C ASN A 19 0.29 17.37 -9.13
N ARG A 20 1.25 18.28 -8.96
CA ARG A 20 2.43 18.09 -8.09
C ARG A 20 2.45 19.14 -7.00
N LYS A 21 1.29 19.40 -6.38
CA LYS A 21 1.19 20.43 -5.34
C LYS A 21 2.08 20.04 -4.16
N PRO A 22 3.10 20.84 -3.83
CA PRO A 22 3.92 20.58 -2.65
C PRO A 22 3.03 20.53 -1.41
N ASN A 23 3.20 19.50 -0.58
CA ASN A 23 2.35 19.27 0.59
C ASN A 23 0.83 19.19 0.26
N GLY A 24 0.49 18.65 -0.91
CA GLY A 24 -0.90 18.44 -1.34
C GLY A 24 -1.58 17.26 -0.63
N THR A 25 -2.91 17.33 -0.50
CA THR A 25 -3.73 16.23 0.02
C THR A 25 -3.86 15.09 -1.00
N LEU A 26 -4.36 13.93 -0.56
CA LEU A 26 -4.71 12.83 -1.45
C LEU A 26 -5.74 13.27 -2.52
N ALA A 27 -6.71 14.11 -2.18
CA ALA A 27 -7.67 14.65 -3.14
C ALA A 27 -7.02 15.57 -4.19
N GLU A 28 -5.98 16.33 -3.82
CA GLU A 28 -5.29 17.24 -4.74
C GLU A 28 -4.34 16.51 -5.69
N ASN A 29 -3.55 15.56 -5.17
CA ASN A 29 -2.47 14.90 -5.91
C ASN A 29 -2.80 13.47 -6.37
N SER A 30 -3.95 12.92 -5.96
CA SER A 30 -4.32 11.52 -6.16
C SER A 30 -3.28 10.52 -5.63
N VAL A 31 -3.53 9.24 -5.86
CA VAL A 31 -2.69 8.12 -5.45
C VAL A 31 -2.93 6.94 -6.39
N GLY A 32 -1.91 6.11 -6.60
CA GLY A 32 -2.05 4.83 -7.26
C GLY A 32 -2.80 3.82 -6.37
N LYS A 33 -3.51 2.90 -7.01
CA LYS A 33 -4.39 1.91 -6.39
C LYS A 33 -3.86 0.50 -6.63
N MET A 34 -4.24 -0.44 -5.78
CA MET A 34 -3.93 -1.86 -5.99
C MET A 34 -4.54 -2.39 -7.30
N ASN A 35 -5.68 -1.84 -7.74
CA ASN A 35 -6.31 -2.20 -9.01
C ASN A 35 -5.64 -1.59 -10.25
N ASP A 36 -4.67 -0.70 -10.10
CA ASP A 36 -3.84 -0.27 -11.23
C ASP A 36 -2.91 -1.41 -11.72
N PHE A 37 -2.75 -2.48 -10.94
CA PHE A 37 -2.08 -3.72 -11.35
C PHE A 37 -3.10 -4.72 -11.91
N ASP A 38 -3.71 -4.35 -13.02
CA ASP A 38 -4.60 -5.21 -13.81
C ASP A 38 -3.82 -6.26 -14.63
N ASP A 39 -4.54 -7.20 -15.25
CA ASP A 39 -3.94 -8.29 -16.05
C ASP A 39 -3.00 -7.74 -17.15
N ALA A 40 -3.39 -6.65 -17.83
CA ALA A 40 -2.58 -6.05 -18.89
C ALA A 40 -1.28 -5.45 -18.34
N THR A 41 -1.35 -4.73 -17.22
CA THR A 41 -0.20 -4.16 -16.53
C THR A 41 0.76 -5.23 -16.04
N LEU A 42 0.24 -6.30 -15.44
CA LEU A 42 1.06 -7.42 -14.96
C LEU A 42 1.74 -8.15 -16.13
N GLN A 43 1.05 -8.33 -17.25
CA GLN A 43 1.64 -8.89 -18.49
C GLN A 43 2.74 -7.99 -19.06
N GLN A 44 2.57 -6.67 -19.02
CA GLN A 44 3.62 -5.72 -19.41
C GLN A 44 4.84 -5.81 -18.48
N ILE A 45 4.65 -5.87 -17.16
CA ILE A 45 5.77 -6.05 -16.23
C ILE A 45 6.50 -7.38 -16.50
N LYS A 46 5.75 -8.46 -16.73
CA LYS A 46 6.30 -9.77 -17.08
C LYS A 46 7.10 -9.75 -18.38
N SER A 47 6.66 -8.98 -19.40
CA SER A 47 7.35 -8.88 -20.69
C SER A 47 8.74 -8.25 -20.59
N LEU A 48 9.03 -7.53 -19.50
CA LEU A 48 10.38 -7.04 -19.15
C LEU A 48 11.34 -8.17 -18.71
N GLY A 49 10.88 -9.43 -18.67
CA GLY A 49 11.65 -10.59 -18.18
C GLY A 49 11.59 -10.77 -16.66
N VAL A 50 10.69 -10.06 -15.99
CA VAL A 50 10.46 -10.11 -14.55
C VAL A 50 9.70 -11.40 -14.18
N ASN A 51 10.04 -12.00 -13.04
CA ASN A 51 9.30 -13.14 -12.50
C ASN A 51 8.83 -12.95 -11.06
N CYS A 52 9.07 -11.77 -10.47
CA CYS A 52 8.63 -11.42 -9.14
C CYS A 52 8.37 -9.91 -9.06
N ILE A 53 7.24 -9.51 -8.48
CA ILE A 53 6.96 -8.12 -8.13
C ILE A 53 7.14 -7.94 -6.63
N TRP A 54 7.80 -6.86 -6.24
CA TRP A 54 7.91 -6.43 -4.84
C TRP A 54 7.07 -5.16 -4.64
N TYR A 55 5.92 -5.32 -4.01
CA TYR A 55 5.00 -4.23 -3.67
C TYR A 55 5.42 -3.58 -2.35
N THR A 56 5.96 -2.38 -2.43
CA THR A 56 6.31 -1.59 -1.25
C THR A 56 5.14 -0.70 -0.81
N GLY A 57 5.05 -0.44 0.51
CA GLY A 57 4.03 0.43 1.09
C GLY A 57 2.60 -0.12 1.11
N ILE A 58 2.45 -1.44 1.18
CA ILE A 58 1.14 -2.12 1.29
C ILE A 58 0.55 -2.04 2.70
N ILE A 59 1.36 -2.31 3.73
CA ILE A 59 0.89 -2.40 5.12
C ILE A 59 0.45 -1.00 5.59
N ARG A 60 -0.62 -0.96 6.40
CA ARG A 60 -1.17 0.29 6.94
C ARG A 60 -0.09 1.07 7.69
N HIS A 61 0.19 2.26 7.19
CA HIS A 61 1.21 3.16 7.72
C HIS A 61 0.60 4.54 8.01
N ALA A 62 1.38 5.40 8.67
CA ALA A 62 0.88 6.69 9.12
C ALA A 62 0.73 7.66 7.95
N THR A 63 -0.49 8.15 7.71
CA THR A 63 -0.81 9.22 6.76
C THR A 63 -1.73 10.25 7.44
N CYS A 64 -1.85 11.45 6.85
CA CYS A 64 -2.75 12.49 7.33
C CYS A 64 -4.17 12.37 6.73
N THR A 65 -4.46 11.34 5.93
CA THR A 65 -5.79 11.12 5.36
C THR A 65 -6.76 10.64 6.45
N ASP A 66 -7.94 11.23 6.52
CA ASP A 66 -8.92 10.90 7.56
C ASP A 66 -9.84 9.75 7.15
N TYR A 67 -9.66 8.60 7.78
CA TYR A 67 -10.50 7.41 7.61
C TYR A 67 -11.26 7.04 8.89
N SER A 68 -11.53 8.01 9.77
CA SER A 68 -12.27 7.77 11.03
C SER A 68 -13.67 7.20 10.80
N ALA A 69 -14.30 7.48 9.66
CA ALA A 69 -15.57 6.86 9.26
C ALA A 69 -15.50 5.33 9.12
N PHE A 70 -14.29 4.77 8.91
CA PHE A 70 -14.03 3.32 8.83
C PHE A 70 -13.43 2.76 10.13
N GLY A 71 -13.47 3.53 11.22
CA GLY A 71 -12.88 3.13 12.50
C GLY A 71 -11.34 3.23 12.55
N ILE A 72 -10.70 3.80 11.53
CA ILE A 72 -9.24 3.97 11.47
C ILE A 72 -8.84 5.23 12.25
N PRO A 73 -7.96 5.13 13.28
CA PRO A 73 -7.50 6.29 14.03
C PRO A 73 -6.73 7.29 13.17
N ARG A 74 -7.07 8.58 13.29
CA ARG A 74 -6.30 9.67 12.67
C ARG A 74 -4.88 9.72 13.20
N GLN A 75 -3.96 10.26 12.40
CA GLN A 75 -2.57 10.49 12.78
C GLN A 75 -2.27 11.99 12.80
N THR A 76 -1.40 12.44 13.71
CA THR A 76 -1.06 13.85 13.82
C THR A 76 -0.05 14.29 12.76
N PRO A 77 -0.23 15.46 12.10
CA PRO A 77 0.78 16.00 11.19
C PRO A 77 2.11 16.34 11.88
N ARG A 78 2.17 16.32 13.22
CA ARG A 78 3.42 16.48 13.99
C ARG A 78 4.35 15.26 13.88
N VAL A 79 3.82 14.08 13.55
CA VAL A 79 4.62 12.84 13.43
C VAL A 79 4.72 12.36 11.99
N VAL A 80 3.70 12.63 11.16
CA VAL A 80 3.69 12.27 9.75
C VAL A 80 4.61 13.20 8.96
N LYS A 81 5.54 12.62 8.19
CA LYS A 81 6.39 13.39 7.27
C LYS A 81 5.59 13.73 6.01
N GLY A 82 5.25 15.01 5.84
CA GLY A 82 4.32 15.44 4.78
C GLY A 82 2.87 15.04 5.07
N LYS A 83 2.07 14.79 4.03
CA LYS A 83 0.68 14.32 4.17
C LYS A 83 0.52 12.83 3.90
N ALA A 84 1.20 12.29 2.89
CA ALA A 84 1.14 10.87 2.56
C ALA A 84 1.98 9.98 3.50
N GLY A 85 2.87 10.56 4.31
CA GLY A 85 3.70 9.81 5.25
C GLY A 85 4.70 8.85 4.62
N SER A 86 5.43 8.11 5.46
CA SER A 86 6.42 7.12 5.05
C SER A 86 5.80 5.71 5.10
N PRO A 87 6.00 4.86 4.09
CA PRO A 87 5.49 3.48 4.09
C PRO A 87 6.12 2.61 5.18
N TYR A 88 7.24 3.05 5.76
CA TYR A 88 7.94 2.36 6.83
C TYR A 88 7.44 2.75 8.24
N ALA A 89 6.58 3.78 8.36
CA ALA A 89 5.96 4.18 9.62
C ALA A 89 4.68 3.38 9.87
N ILE A 90 4.81 2.09 10.17
CA ILE A 90 3.69 1.15 10.30
C ILE A 90 2.78 1.52 11.48
N THR A 91 1.47 1.53 11.27
CA THR A 91 0.47 1.79 12.31
C THR A 91 -0.36 0.57 12.66
N ASP A 92 -0.36 -0.46 11.80
CA ASP A 92 -1.02 -1.76 12.02
C ASP A 92 -0.49 -2.81 11.04
N TYR A 93 0.10 -3.89 11.56
CA TYR A 93 0.65 -4.98 10.74
C TYR A 93 -0.42 -5.93 10.18
N TYR A 94 -1.65 -5.83 10.68
CA TYR A 94 -2.75 -6.72 10.30
C TYR A 94 -3.69 -6.05 9.29
N ASP A 95 -3.31 -4.88 8.77
CA ASP A 95 -4.17 -4.04 7.95
C ASP A 95 -3.43 -3.48 6.74
N ILE A 96 -4.19 -3.13 5.71
CA ILE A 96 -3.70 -2.58 4.45
C ILE A 96 -3.88 -1.07 4.45
N ASP A 97 -2.99 -0.34 3.77
CA ASP A 97 -3.09 1.11 3.63
C ASP A 97 -4.39 1.51 2.89
N PRO A 98 -5.29 2.26 3.54
CA PRO A 98 -6.56 2.68 2.92
C PRO A 98 -6.36 3.66 1.75
N ASP A 99 -5.22 4.35 1.65
CA ASP A 99 -4.96 5.27 0.53
C ASP A 99 -4.91 4.49 -0.81
N ILE A 100 -4.40 3.25 -0.83
CA ILE A 100 -4.22 2.44 -2.05
C ILE A 100 -5.41 1.52 -2.38
N ALA A 101 -6.46 1.53 -1.58
CA ALA A 101 -7.70 0.80 -1.83
C ALA A 101 -8.69 1.64 -2.64
N ASP A 102 -9.49 1.00 -3.50
CA ASP A 102 -10.62 1.66 -4.16
C ASP A 102 -11.83 1.72 -3.21
N ASN A 103 -12.10 0.63 -2.51
CA ASN A 103 -13.05 0.55 -1.41
C ASN A 103 -12.32 0.31 -0.09
N VAL A 104 -12.26 1.35 0.75
CA VAL A 104 -11.58 1.32 2.05
C VAL A 104 -12.10 0.21 2.98
N ALA A 105 -13.40 -0.11 2.92
CA ALA A 105 -13.97 -1.18 3.75
C ALA A 105 -13.45 -2.57 3.34
N GLU A 106 -13.11 -2.76 2.05
CA GLU A 106 -12.70 -4.03 1.46
C GLU A 106 -11.19 -4.13 1.22
N ARG A 107 -10.39 -3.18 1.72
CA ARG A 107 -8.94 -3.06 1.47
C ARG A 107 -8.13 -4.34 1.66
N MET A 108 -8.50 -5.20 2.62
CA MET A 108 -7.84 -6.51 2.80
C MET A 108 -8.20 -7.46 1.65
N SER A 109 -9.48 -7.55 1.27
CA SER A 109 -9.92 -8.35 0.12
C SER A 109 -9.27 -7.86 -1.17
N GLU A 110 -9.17 -6.55 -1.38
CA GLU A 110 -8.50 -5.98 -2.56
C GLU A 110 -7.01 -6.35 -2.61
N PHE A 111 -6.33 -6.42 -1.47
CA PHE A 111 -4.96 -6.90 -1.41
C PHE A 111 -4.85 -8.40 -1.73
N GLU A 112 -5.75 -9.23 -1.20
CA GLU A 112 -5.81 -10.65 -1.57
C GLU A 112 -6.04 -10.84 -3.08
N ASP A 113 -6.89 -10.01 -3.67
CA ASP A 113 -7.18 -10.06 -5.10
C ASP A 113 -6.00 -9.58 -5.94
N LEU A 114 -5.25 -8.56 -5.50
CA LEU A 114 -3.95 -8.20 -6.10
C LEU A 114 -3.02 -9.41 -6.12
N VAL A 115 -2.83 -10.08 -4.97
CA VAL A 115 -1.96 -11.26 -4.87
C VAL A 115 -2.42 -12.39 -5.79
N LYS A 116 -3.72 -12.69 -5.83
CA LYS A 116 -4.30 -13.70 -6.73
C LYS A 116 -4.05 -13.36 -8.20
N ARG A 117 -4.29 -12.11 -8.62
CA ARG A 117 -4.03 -11.64 -9.99
C ARG A 117 -2.55 -11.76 -10.36
N THR A 118 -1.64 -11.35 -9.48
CA THR A 118 -0.20 -11.47 -9.72
C THR A 118 0.23 -12.92 -9.90
N HIS A 119 -0.28 -13.84 -9.07
CA HIS A 119 0.00 -15.27 -9.23
C HIS A 119 -0.62 -15.88 -10.49
N LYS A 120 -1.83 -15.46 -10.88
CA LYS A 120 -2.49 -15.90 -12.12
C LYS A 120 -1.64 -15.60 -13.36
N GLU A 121 -0.94 -14.47 -13.38
CA GLU A 121 0.00 -14.11 -14.45
C GLU A 121 1.37 -14.81 -14.33
N GLY A 122 1.55 -15.70 -13.35
CA GLY A 122 2.77 -16.48 -13.14
C GLY A 122 3.92 -15.66 -12.54
N LEU A 123 3.62 -14.53 -11.90
CA LEU A 123 4.59 -13.70 -11.18
C LEU A 123 4.54 -14.01 -9.68
N LYS A 124 5.70 -14.03 -9.02
CA LYS A 124 5.78 -14.12 -7.56
C LYS A 124 5.53 -12.76 -6.90
N VAL A 125 5.16 -12.79 -5.61
CA VAL A 125 4.89 -11.58 -4.81
C VAL A 125 5.88 -11.48 -3.66
N ILE A 126 6.40 -10.26 -3.43
CA ILE A 126 7.12 -9.85 -2.23
C ILE A 126 6.42 -8.61 -1.67
N ILE A 127 6.34 -8.50 -0.34
CA ILE A 127 5.95 -7.28 0.37
C ILE A 127 7.01 -6.93 1.41
N ASP A 128 7.02 -5.66 1.82
CA ASP A 128 7.83 -5.23 2.96
C ASP A 128 7.23 -5.69 4.28
N PHE A 129 8.11 -6.15 5.19
CA PHE A 129 7.79 -6.33 6.59
C PHE A 129 8.89 -5.68 7.43
N VAL A 130 8.50 -4.75 8.30
CA VAL A 130 9.42 -3.86 9.03
C VAL A 130 9.24 -4.07 10.54
N PRO A 131 9.75 -5.16 11.13
CA PRO A 131 9.50 -5.48 12.53
C PRO A 131 10.38 -4.72 13.52
N ASN A 132 11.42 -4.02 13.04
CA ASN A 132 12.41 -3.37 13.90
C ASN A 132 11.92 -2.05 14.54
N HIS A 133 10.82 -1.46 14.05
CA HIS A 133 10.17 -0.29 14.64
C HIS A 133 8.71 -0.17 14.19
N VAL A 134 7.95 0.68 14.88
CA VAL A 134 6.58 1.08 14.53
C VAL A 134 6.45 2.60 14.48
N ALA A 135 5.36 3.11 13.90
CA ALA A 135 5.00 4.51 14.01
C ALA A 135 4.73 4.91 15.47
N ARG A 136 4.90 6.20 15.78
CA ARG A 136 4.68 6.76 17.12
C ARG A 136 3.24 6.57 17.61
N GLU A 137 2.27 6.61 16.70
CA GLU A 137 0.84 6.45 16.98
C GLU A 137 0.32 5.08 16.48
N TYR A 138 1.12 4.01 16.67
CA TYR A 138 0.73 2.65 16.33
C TYR A 138 -0.52 2.23 17.13
N LYS A 139 -1.54 1.76 16.40
CA LYS A 139 -2.73 1.16 16.98
C LYS A 139 -3.36 0.22 15.98
N SER A 140 -3.33 -1.06 16.32
CA SER A 140 -3.98 -2.07 15.51
C SER A 140 -5.48 -2.14 15.79
N ILE A 141 -6.27 -2.16 14.72
CA ILE A 141 -7.72 -2.39 14.74
C ILE A 141 -8.08 -3.75 14.13
N CYS A 142 -7.15 -4.36 13.38
CA CYS A 142 -7.32 -5.65 12.73
C CYS A 142 -6.57 -6.81 13.44
N LYS A 143 -5.87 -6.55 14.56
CA LYS A 143 -5.14 -7.58 15.30
C LYS A 143 -6.09 -8.73 15.72
N PRO A 144 -5.76 -9.99 15.37
CA PRO A 144 -6.56 -11.14 15.78
C PRO A 144 -6.65 -11.29 17.30
N LYS A 145 -7.77 -11.85 17.79
CA LYS A 145 -7.94 -12.16 19.21
C LYS A 145 -6.86 -13.14 19.67
N GLY A 146 -6.29 -12.89 20.84
CA GLY A 146 -5.28 -13.77 21.46
C GLY A 146 -3.83 -13.49 21.05
N VAL A 147 -3.58 -12.61 20.07
CA VAL A 147 -2.22 -12.19 19.72
C VAL A 147 -1.72 -11.15 20.71
N LYS A 148 -0.63 -11.46 21.42
CA LYS A 148 0.02 -10.59 22.40
C LYS A 148 0.97 -9.63 21.71
#